data_AF-A0A835X175-F1
#
_entry.id   AF-A0A835X175-F1
#
_cell.length_a   1.000
_cell.length_b   1.000
_cell.length_c   1.000
_cell.angle_alpha   90.00
_cell.angle_beta   90.00
_cell.angle_gamma   90.00
#
_symmetry.space_group_name_H-M   'P 1'
#
loop_
_entity.id
_entity.type
_entity.pdbx_description
1 polymer ?
#
loop_
_entity_poly.entity_id
_entity_poly.type
_entity_poly.pdbx_seq_one_letter_code
_entity_poly.pdbx_strand_id
1 'polypeptide(L)'
;MKIAEEPLGKYLRQDGVSGTDLFWQNTLFGKMIPFSVLTYANLNTGAQSENFQIGFTEIFVKDIKFPNDSDGPIRLVYSSPSFDRTDNGPIIGVFIYEINQDYKPKIEN
;
A
#
# COMPACT_ATOMS: atom_id res chain seq x y z
N MET A 1 2.68 21.94 -3.17
CA MET A 1 3.09 20.58 -3.54
C MET A 1 1.88 19.85 -4.12
N LYS A 2 2.07 18.94 -5.08
CA LYS A 2 1.03 18.24 -5.84
C LYS A 2 1.49 16.81 -6.14
N ILE A 3 0.55 15.89 -6.37
CA ILE A 3 0.81 14.53 -6.86
C ILE A 3 0.03 14.39 -8.16
N ALA A 4 0.71 14.03 -9.25
CA ALA A 4 0.09 13.95 -10.59
C ALA A 4 -0.72 15.20 -10.97
N GLU A 5 -0.14 16.39 -10.71
CA GLU A 5 -0.75 17.73 -10.93
C GLU A 5 -2.01 18.07 -10.10
N GLU A 6 -2.48 17.13 -9.29
CA GLU A 6 -3.65 17.24 -8.43
C GLU A 6 -3.27 17.68 -7.00
N PRO A 7 -4.23 18.27 -6.25
CA PRO A 7 -4.02 18.63 -4.85
C PRO A 7 -3.65 17.42 -3.99
N LEU A 8 -2.73 17.61 -3.02
CA LEU A 8 -2.28 16.54 -2.12
C LEU A 8 -3.44 15.82 -1.41
N GLY A 9 -4.45 16.56 -0.98
CA GLY A 9 -5.61 16.03 -0.25
C GLY A 9 -6.42 14.98 -1.02
N LYS A 10 -6.19 14.84 -2.33
CA LYS A 10 -6.77 13.76 -3.15
C LYS A 10 -6.16 12.39 -2.79
N TYR A 11 -4.89 12.36 -2.41
CA TYR A 11 -4.13 11.12 -2.16
C TYR A 11 -3.67 10.96 -0.71
N LEU A 12 -3.49 12.06 0.01
CA LEU A 12 -2.99 12.07 1.38
C LEU A 12 -4.03 12.66 2.34
N ARG A 13 -4.12 12.10 3.55
CA ARG A 13 -4.90 12.66 4.66
C ARG A 13 -4.21 13.90 5.22
N GLN A 14 -4.84 14.53 6.22
CA GLN A 14 -4.39 15.81 6.77
C GLN A 14 -3.01 15.76 7.45
N ASP A 15 -2.56 14.58 7.88
CA ASP A 15 -1.23 14.36 8.43
C ASP A 15 -0.10 14.40 7.37
N GLY A 16 -0.46 14.41 6.09
CA GLY A 16 0.48 14.45 4.97
C GLY A 16 1.24 13.13 4.74
N VAL A 17 0.86 12.04 5.42
CA VAL A 17 1.55 10.74 5.33
C VAL A 17 0.55 9.62 5.05
N SER A 18 -0.60 9.60 5.72
CA SER A 18 -1.59 8.53 5.57
C SER A 18 -2.31 8.63 4.22
N GLY A 19 -2.55 7.49 3.58
CA GLY A 19 -3.22 7.45 2.28
C GLY A 19 -4.74 7.68 2.38
N THR A 20 -5.33 8.26 1.33
CA THR A 20 -6.79 8.24 1.13
C THR A 20 -7.24 6.91 0.52
N ASP A 21 -8.55 6.66 0.52
CA ASP A 21 -9.11 5.50 -0.18
C ASP A 21 -8.80 5.55 -1.67
N LEU A 22 -8.82 6.75 -2.26
CA LEU A 22 -8.42 6.97 -3.64
C LEU A 22 -6.94 6.58 -3.88
N PHE A 23 -6.04 6.94 -2.97
CA PHE A 23 -4.64 6.50 -3.06
C PHE A 23 -4.55 4.96 -3.08
N TRP A 24 -5.13 4.30 -2.09
CA TRP A 24 -5.01 2.84 -1.94
C TRP A 24 -5.74 2.05 -3.03
N GLN A 25 -6.93 2.49 -3.44
CA GLN A 25 -7.84 1.72 -4.29
C GLN A 25 -7.79 2.13 -5.76
N ASN A 26 -7.33 3.34 -6.08
CA ASN A 26 -7.41 3.89 -7.44
C ASN A 26 -6.05 4.25 -8.05
N THR A 27 -4.96 4.21 -7.29
CA THR A 27 -3.62 4.41 -7.88
C THR A 27 -2.90 3.09 -8.10
N LEU A 28 -2.09 3.04 -9.15
CA LEU A 28 -1.20 1.91 -9.39
C LEU A 28 -0.20 1.76 -8.23
N PHE A 29 0.40 2.87 -7.79
CA PHE A 29 1.39 2.85 -6.72
C PHE A 29 0.82 2.32 -5.39
N GLY A 30 -0.36 2.77 -4.96
CA GLY A 30 -1.02 2.26 -3.75
C GLY A 30 -1.31 0.76 -3.83
N LYS A 31 -1.74 0.26 -5.00
CA LYS A 31 -1.94 -1.18 -5.22
C LYS A 31 -0.63 -1.98 -5.25
N MET A 32 0.49 -1.36 -5.61
CA MET A 32 1.80 -2.00 -5.62
C MET A 32 2.46 -2.04 -4.23
N ILE A 33 1.93 -1.36 -3.22
CA ILE A 33 2.46 -1.50 -1.86
C ILE A 33 2.02 -2.86 -1.30
N PRO A 34 2.96 -3.74 -0.87
CA PRO A 34 2.66 -5.10 -0.40
C PRO A 34 2.19 -5.12 1.07
N PHE A 35 1.47 -4.08 1.46
CA PHE A 35 0.84 -3.90 2.75
C PHE A 35 -0.55 -3.31 2.57
N SER A 36 -1.44 -3.59 3.52
CA SER A 36 -2.76 -2.98 3.61
C SER A 36 -2.96 -2.41 5.00
N VAL A 37 -3.72 -1.32 5.10
CA VAL A 37 -4.07 -0.74 6.39
C VAL A 37 -5.01 -1.71 7.10
N LEU A 38 -4.57 -2.24 8.25
CA LEU A 38 -5.35 -3.12 9.10
C LEU A 38 -6.28 -2.30 10.01
N THR A 39 -5.74 -1.25 10.63
CA THR A 39 -6.47 -0.37 11.53
C THR A 39 -5.68 0.94 11.74
N TYR A 40 -6.30 1.90 12.42
CA TYR A 40 -5.65 3.11 12.90
C TYR A 40 -5.55 3.02 14.43
N ALA A 41 -4.40 3.36 15.01
CA ALA A 41 -4.18 3.33 16.45
C ALA A 41 -3.60 4.65 16.99
N ASN A 42 -4.11 5.11 18.13
CA ASN A 42 -3.46 6.17 18.90
C ASN A 42 -2.42 5.54 19.83
N LEU A 43 -1.14 5.74 19.52
CA LEU A 43 -0.04 5.09 20.24
C LEU A 43 0.12 5.56 21.71
N ASN A 44 -0.48 6.70 22.08
CA ASN A 44 -0.44 7.20 23.45
C ASN A 44 -1.57 6.64 24.33
N THR A 45 -2.75 6.39 23.76
CA THR A 45 -3.92 5.93 24.52
C THR A 45 -4.27 4.46 24.31
N GLY A 46 -3.73 3.83 23.26
CA GLY A 46 -4.08 2.47 22.84
C GLY A 46 -5.45 2.36 22.15
N ALA A 47 -6.15 3.48 21.91
CA ALA A 47 -7.42 3.48 21.18
C ALA A 47 -7.21 3.08 19.72
N GLN A 48 -8.20 2.36 19.15
CA GLN A 48 -8.20 1.92 17.75
C GLN A 48 -9.43 2.43 17.01
N SER A 49 -9.32 2.52 15.69
CA SER A 49 -10.39 2.94 14.80
C SER A 49 -10.25 2.25 13.44
N GLU A 50 -11.38 1.85 12.85
CA GLU A 50 -11.42 1.33 11.48
C GLU A 50 -11.18 2.46 10.45
N ASN A 51 -11.49 3.70 10.81
CA ASN A 51 -11.37 4.87 9.96
C ASN A 51 -10.26 5.81 10.45
N PHE A 52 -9.66 6.56 9.54
CA PHE A 52 -8.68 7.59 9.87
C PHE A 52 -9.24 8.60 10.88
N GLN A 53 -8.43 8.89 11.91
CA GLN A 53 -8.67 9.95 12.87
C GLN A 53 -7.39 10.76 13.06
N ILE A 54 -7.53 12.07 13.26
CA ILE A 54 -6.37 12.94 13.51
C ILE A 54 -5.64 12.46 14.78
N GLY A 55 -4.33 12.25 14.66
CA GLY A 55 -3.49 11.76 15.76
C GLY A 55 -3.41 10.24 15.90
N PHE A 56 -4.05 9.48 14.99
CA PHE A 56 -3.89 8.03 14.90
C PHE A 56 -2.86 7.68 13.82
N THR A 57 -2.13 6.58 14.04
CA THR A 57 -1.13 6.02 13.12
C THR A 57 -1.71 4.81 12.40
N GLU A 58 -1.45 4.68 11.11
CA GLU A 58 -1.79 3.49 10.32
C GLU A 58 -1.01 2.26 10.82
N ILE A 59 -1.72 1.19 11.12
CA ILE A 59 -1.15 -0.13 11.41
C ILE A 59 -1.33 -0.98 10.17
N PHE A 60 -0.23 -1.50 9.65
CA PHE A 60 -0.20 -2.27 8.41
C PHE A 60 -0.14 -3.77 8.66
N VAL A 61 -0.77 -4.52 7.78
CA VAL A 61 -0.59 -5.97 7.64
C VAL A 61 0.02 -6.27 6.28
N LYS A 62 0.92 -7.26 6.23
CA LYS A 62 1.50 -7.75 4.97
C LYS A 62 0.38 -8.28 4.07
N ASP A 63 0.33 -7.78 2.83
CA ASP A 63 -0.70 -8.12 1.86
C ASP A 63 -0.16 -7.95 0.43
N ILE A 64 0.28 -9.05 -0.18
CA ILE A 64 0.89 -9.09 -1.52
C ILE A 64 -0.23 -9.18 -2.57
N LYS A 65 -0.59 -8.04 -3.14
CA LYS A 65 -1.69 -7.91 -4.12
C LYS A 65 -1.33 -8.43 -5.52
N PHE A 66 -0.04 -8.46 -5.86
CA PHE A 66 0.49 -8.90 -7.14
C PHE A 66 1.59 -9.95 -6.94
N PRO A 67 1.25 -11.20 -6.58
CA PRO A 67 2.25 -12.22 -6.32
C PRO A 67 2.98 -12.65 -7.60
N ASN A 68 4.16 -13.27 -7.45
CA ASN A 68 5.03 -13.65 -8.58
C ASN A 68 4.35 -14.64 -9.54
N ASP A 69 3.49 -15.51 -9.02
CA ASP A 69 2.73 -16.53 -9.74
C ASP A 69 1.39 -16.01 -10.30
N SER A 70 1.14 -14.69 -10.23
CA SER A 70 -0.08 -14.09 -10.76
C SER A 70 -0.13 -14.11 -12.28
N ASP A 71 -1.28 -14.41 -12.87
CA ASP A 71 -1.53 -14.20 -14.31
C ASP A 71 -1.90 -12.75 -14.66
N GLY A 72 -1.86 -11.84 -13.68
CA GLY A 72 -2.18 -10.42 -13.87
C GLY A 72 -1.15 -9.63 -14.68
N PRO A 73 -1.39 -8.34 -14.92
CA PRO A 73 -0.51 -7.47 -15.70
C PRO A 73 0.83 -7.15 -15.02
N ILE A 74 0.94 -7.37 -13.70
CA ILE A 74 2.09 -6.99 -12.88
C ILE A 74 2.36 -8.11 -11.86
N ARG A 75 3.64 -8.42 -11.61
CA ARG A 75 4.09 -9.48 -10.69
C ARG A 75 5.20 -8.97 -9.77
N LEU A 76 5.12 -9.23 -8.47
CA LEU A 76 6.22 -8.98 -7.52
C LEU A 76 7.29 -10.07 -7.70
N VAL A 77 8.36 -9.75 -8.45
CA VAL A 77 9.44 -10.71 -8.76
C VAL A 77 10.56 -10.71 -7.73
N TYR A 78 10.65 -9.67 -6.89
CA TYR A 78 11.61 -9.60 -5.80
C TYR A 78 11.14 -8.70 -4.66
N SER A 79 11.38 -9.15 -3.43
CA SER A 79 11.28 -8.35 -2.20
C SER A 79 12.57 -8.47 -1.40
N SER A 80 13.03 -7.37 -0.80
CA SER A 80 14.20 -7.38 0.07
C SER A 80 13.98 -8.25 1.31
N PRO A 81 15.03 -8.90 1.86
CA PRO A 81 14.92 -9.77 3.04
C PRO A 81 14.29 -9.09 4.28
N SER A 82 14.40 -7.77 4.39
CA SER A 82 13.76 -6.97 5.44
C SER A 82 12.25 -7.14 5.52
N PHE A 83 11.59 -7.49 4.40
CA PHE A 83 10.14 -7.66 4.31
C PHE A 83 9.64 -8.97 4.93
N ASP A 84 10.52 -9.97 5.05
CA ASP A 84 10.21 -11.28 5.62
C ASP A 84 10.70 -11.44 7.07
N ARG A 85 11.21 -10.34 7.64
CA ARG A 85 11.64 -10.29 9.04
C ARG A 85 10.45 -10.44 9.98
N THR A 86 10.67 -11.21 11.05
CA THR A 86 9.70 -11.41 12.13
C THR A 86 10.13 -10.75 13.44
N ASP A 87 11.33 -10.18 13.46
CA ASP A 87 11.87 -9.44 14.59
C ASP A 87 11.52 -7.95 14.52
N ASN A 88 11.63 -7.28 15.67
CA ASN A 88 11.30 -5.86 15.77
C ASN A 88 12.34 -4.98 15.05
N GLY A 89 11.88 -3.85 14.51
CA GLY A 89 12.74 -2.81 13.97
C GLY A 89 12.18 -2.19 12.68
N PRO A 90 12.86 -1.19 12.13
CA PRO A 90 12.46 -0.59 10.87
C PRO A 90 12.57 -1.61 9.73
N ILE A 91 11.53 -1.64 8.89
CA ILE A 91 11.52 -2.37 7.62
C ILE A 91 11.82 -1.37 6.51
N ILE A 92 12.94 -1.54 5.82
CA ILE A 92 13.25 -0.81 4.59
C ILE A 92 12.96 -1.77 3.43
N GLY A 93 11.80 -1.64 2.80
CA GLY A 93 11.36 -2.52 1.72
C GLY A 93 11.86 -2.05 0.36
N VAL A 94 12.61 -2.91 -0.35
CA VAL A 94 12.83 -2.78 -1.80
C VAL A 94 11.96 -3.84 -2.48
N PHE A 95 11.06 -3.39 -3.34
CA PHE A 95 10.13 -4.25 -4.08
C PHE A 95 10.31 -4.01 -5.57
N ILE A 96 10.56 -5.09 -6.34
CA ILE A 96 10.71 -5.02 -7.78
C ILE A 96 9.55 -5.78 -8.41
N TYR A 97 8.84 -5.08 -9.30
CA TYR A 97 7.72 -5.61 -10.03
C TYR A 97 8.09 -5.75 -11.51
N GLU A 98 7.69 -6.87 -12.11
CA GLU A 98 7.75 -7.11 -13.55
C GLU A 98 6.39 -6.81 -14.19
N ILE A 99 6.43 -6.28 -15.42
CA ILE A 99 5.26 -6.16 -16.28
C ILE A 99 5.10 -7.47 -17.05
N ASN A 100 3.96 -8.14 -16.88
CA ASN A 100 3.64 -9.36 -17.59
C ASN A 100 3.27 -9.04 -19.05
N GLN A 101 4.19 -9.30 -19.99
CA GLN A 101 3.99 -9.03 -21.42
C GLN A 101 2.94 -9.95 -22.07
N ASP A 102 2.68 -11.12 -21.46
CA ASP A 102 1.72 -12.10 -21.97
C ASP A 102 0.29 -11.82 -21.47
N TYR A 103 0.11 -10.81 -20.61
CA TYR A 103 -1.20 -10.47 -20.06
C TYR A 103 -2.19 -10.06 -21.16
N LYS A 104 -3.33 -10.74 -21.21
CA LYS A 104 -4.46 -10.41 -22.09
C LYS A 104 -5.65 -10.00 -21.22
N PRO A 105 -6.11 -8.73 -21.28
CA PRO A 105 -7.28 -8.28 -20.54
C PRO A 105 -8.49 -9.13 -20.90
N LYS A 106 -9.22 -9.62 -19.90
CA LYS A 106 -10.55 -10.18 -20.14
C LYS A 106 -11.50 -9.02 -20.40
N ILE A 107 -12.04 -8.96 -21.62
CA ILE A 107 -13.15 -8.06 -21.93
C ILE A 107 -14.41 -8.80 -21.47
N GLU A 108 -15.02 -8.34 -20.38
CA GLU A 108 -16.34 -8.81 -19.99
C GLU A 108 -17.37 -8.17 -20.94
N ASN A 109 -18.16 -9.01 -21.62
CA ASN A 109 -19.24 -8.60 -22.53
C ASN A 109 -20.53 -8.32 -21.78
#